data_AF-A0A9D8IGB4-F1
#
_entry.id   AF-A0A9D8IGB4-F1
#
_cell.length_a   1.000
_cell.length_b   1.000
_cell.length_c   1.000
_cell.angle_alpha   90.00
_cell.angle_beta   90.00
_cell.angle_gamma   90.00
#
_symmetry.space_group_name_H-M   'P 1'
#
loop_
_entity.id
_entity.type
_entity.pdbx_description
1 polymer ?
#
loop_
_entity_poly.entity_id
_entity_poly.type
_entity_poly.pdbx_seq_one_letter_code
_entity_poly.pdbx_strand_id
1 'polypeptide(L)'
;MEPASRVNNYGNKSNRMWKKIHADLGRFKNLSVVNLPTEAIHEMAALSQRTMDFPCTVQEGEVWVSGAEKTVKICPIRWKEQEG
;
A
#
# COMPACT_ATOMS: atom_id res chain seq x y z
N MET A 1 -17.16 -17.01 0.37
CA MET A 1 -16.34 -15.88 0.87
C MET A 1 -15.99 -15.06 -0.36
N GLU A 2 -16.72 -13.96 -0.60
CA GLU A 2 -16.48 -13.06 -1.74
C GLU A 2 -15.07 -12.46 -1.66
N PRO A 3 -14.32 -12.34 -2.76
CA PRO A 3 -12.99 -11.76 -2.73
C PRO A 3 -13.08 -10.24 -2.44
N ALA A 4 -12.52 -9.82 -1.31
CA ALA A 4 -12.35 -8.40 -1.00
C ALA A 4 -11.41 -7.75 -2.01
N SER A 5 -11.89 -6.76 -2.75
CA SER A 5 -11.10 -6.06 -3.76
C SER A 5 -10.24 -4.98 -3.09
N ARG A 6 -8.92 -4.98 -3.36
CA ARG A 6 -7.95 -4.04 -2.78
C ARG A 6 -7.19 -3.29 -3.86
N VAL A 7 -7.07 -1.97 -3.72
CA VAL A 7 -6.33 -1.11 -4.64
C VAL A 7 -5.17 -0.44 -3.90
N ASN A 8 -3.96 -0.56 -4.46
CA ASN A 8 -2.74 0.08 -3.96
C ASN A 8 -2.36 1.23 -4.87
N ASN A 9 -2.12 2.41 -4.30
CA ASN A 9 -1.72 3.60 -5.04
C ASN A 9 -0.36 4.13 -4.54
N TYR A 10 0.48 4.67 -5.44
CA TYR A 10 1.80 5.21 -5.10
C TYR A 10 2.23 6.35 -6.03
N GLY A 11 2.87 7.38 -5.47
CA GLY A 11 3.42 8.49 -6.24
C GLY A 11 2.59 9.78 -6.23
N ASN A 12 3.19 10.89 -6.69
CA ASN A 12 2.55 12.22 -6.65
C ASN A 12 1.32 12.36 -7.58
N LYS A 13 1.22 11.51 -8.62
CA LYS A 13 0.06 11.49 -9.53
C LYS A 13 -1.16 10.81 -8.90
N SER A 14 -0.95 9.96 -7.89
CA SER A 14 -1.98 9.21 -7.18
C SER A 14 -2.98 10.09 -6.48
N ASN A 15 -2.52 11.16 -5.83
CA ASN A 15 -3.41 12.10 -5.15
C ASN A 15 -4.35 12.82 -6.14
N ARG A 16 -3.84 13.23 -7.30
CA ARG A 16 -4.68 13.85 -8.35
C ARG A 16 -5.69 12.87 -8.94
N MET A 17 -5.27 11.64 -9.19
CA MET A 17 -6.16 10.59 -9.70
C MET A 17 -7.24 10.26 -8.66
N TRP A 18 -6.88 10.09 -7.39
CA TRP A 18 -7.80 9.84 -6.29
C TRP A 18 -8.87 10.92 -6.17
N LYS A 19 -8.46 12.20 -6.16
CA LYS A 19 -9.41 13.33 -6.12
C LYS A 19 -10.47 13.24 -7.21
N LYS A 20 -10.12 12.75 -8.41
CA LYS A 20 -11.06 12.60 -9.53
C LYS A 20 -12.04 11.43 -9.37
N ILE A 21 -11.61 10.32 -8.77
CA ILE A 21 -12.39 9.07 -8.80
C ILE A 21 -12.97 8.65 -7.44
N HIS A 22 -12.56 9.29 -6.33
CA HIS A 22 -12.93 8.83 -4.98
C HIS A 22 -14.44 8.78 -4.76
N ALA A 23 -15.19 9.75 -5.30
CA ALA A 23 -16.65 9.82 -5.18
C ALA A 23 -17.33 8.61 -5.83
N ASP A 24 -16.90 8.25 -7.05
CA ASP A 24 -17.43 7.10 -7.79
C ASP A 24 -17.11 5.76 -7.12
N LEU A 25 -16.00 5.70 -6.38
CA LEU A 25 -15.59 4.53 -5.63
C LEU A 25 -16.32 4.38 -4.29
N GLY A 26 -17.01 5.42 -3.81
CA GLY A 26 -17.75 5.42 -2.56
C GLY A 26 -18.80 4.32 -2.46
N ARG A 27 -19.48 4.01 -3.59
CA ARG A 27 -20.53 2.99 -3.68
C ARG A 27 -20.07 1.55 -3.42
N PHE A 28 -18.77 1.28 -3.58
CA PHE A 28 -18.23 -0.06 -3.39
C PHE A 28 -17.94 -0.28 -1.91
N LYS A 29 -18.85 -0.98 -1.24
CA LYS A 29 -18.71 -1.31 0.18
C LYS A 29 -17.57 -2.31 0.41
N ASN A 30 -17.36 -3.26 -0.50
CA ASN A 30 -16.31 -4.28 -0.45
C ASN A 30 -14.92 -3.83 -0.95
N LEU A 31 -14.69 -2.51 -1.10
CA LEU A 31 -13.45 -1.96 -1.65
C LEU A 31 -12.62 -1.27 -0.57
N SER A 32 -11.35 -1.67 -0.46
CA SER A 32 -10.35 -0.94 0.32
C SER A 32 -9.30 -0.30 -0.60
N VAL A 33 -8.94 0.96 -0.30
CA VAL A 33 -7.90 1.70 -1.04
C VAL A 33 -6.85 2.20 -0.07
N VAL A 34 -5.60 1.87 -0.35
CA VAL A 34 -4.44 2.34 0.42
C VAL A 34 -3.46 3.06 -0.49
N ASN A 35 -2.84 4.10 0.03
CA ASN A 35 -1.76 4.83 -0.62
C ASN A 35 -0.45 4.54 0.10
N LEU A 36 0.54 4.08 -0.64
CA LEU A 36 1.88 3.80 -0.15
C LEU A 36 2.74 5.06 -0.34
N PRO A 37 3.46 5.52 0.70
CA PRO A 37 4.39 6.64 0.57
C PRO A 37 5.45 6.38 -0.51
N THR A 38 5.65 7.34 -1.41
CA THR A 38 6.60 7.22 -2.53
C THR A 38 8.02 6.91 -2.05
N GLU A 39 8.44 7.51 -0.95
CA GLU A 39 9.75 7.31 -0.33
C GLU A 39 9.95 5.85 0.10
N ALA A 40 9.00 5.28 0.84
CA ALA A 40 9.03 3.88 1.24
C ALA A 40 9.08 2.93 0.02
N ILE A 41 8.36 3.25 -1.06
CA ILE A 41 8.40 2.46 -2.31
C ILE A 41 9.78 2.52 -2.98
N HIS A 42 10.42 3.69 -3.02
CA HIS A 42 11.78 3.81 -3.55
C HIS A 42 12.79 3.03 -2.70
N GLU A 43 12.67 3.09 -1.38
CA GLU A 43 13.55 2.33 -0.48
C GLU A 43 13.38 0.83 -0.64
N MET A 44 12.14 0.35 -0.79
CA MET A 44 11.83 -1.05 -1.12
C MET A 44 12.37 -1.46 -2.49
N ALA A 45 12.28 -0.60 -3.50
CA ALA A 45 12.85 -0.91 -4.82
C ALA A 45 14.36 -1.14 -4.72
N ALA A 46 15.03 -0.36 -3.86
CA ALA A 46 16.45 -0.55 -3.55
C ALA A 46 16.75 -1.77 -2.65
N LEU A 47 15.74 -2.47 -2.12
CA LEU A 47 15.92 -3.79 -1.49
C LEU A 47 15.93 -4.95 -2.50
N SER A 48 15.52 -4.72 -3.74
CA SER A 48 15.38 -5.79 -4.74
C SER A 48 16.70 -6.53 -4.98
N GLN A 49 16.67 -7.85 -4.85
CA GLN A 49 17.81 -8.74 -5.11
C GLN A 49 17.37 -9.90 -6.01
N ARG A 50 18.34 -10.57 -6.65
CA ARG A 50 18.12 -11.65 -7.63
C ARG A 50 17.33 -12.84 -7.05
N THR A 51 17.45 -13.06 -5.74
CA THR A 51 16.66 -14.01 -4.95
C THR A 51 15.98 -13.23 -3.83
N MET A 52 14.65 -13.25 -3.77
CA MET A 52 13.87 -12.45 -2.82
C MET A 52 13.26 -13.34 -1.75
N ASP A 53 13.93 -13.45 -0.60
CA ASP A 53 13.27 -13.77 0.66
C ASP A 53 13.18 -12.48 1.48
N PHE A 54 12.00 -11.87 1.48
CA PHE A 54 11.72 -10.66 2.26
C PHE A 54 10.88 -11.01 3.48
N PRO A 55 11.51 -11.28 4.64
CA PRO A 55 10.75 -11.31 5.88
C PRO A 55 10.05 -9.96 6.08
N CYS A 56 8.73 -10.01 6.15
CA CYS A 56 7.91 -8.85 6.45
C CYS A 56 7.13 -9.06 7.74
N THR A 57 7.08 -8.03 8.58
CA THR A 57 6.23 -8.01 9.77
C THR A 57 5.15 -6.94 9.61
N VAL A 58 3.93 -7.28 10.01
CA VAL A 58 2.80 -6.34 10.04
C VAL A 58 2.39 -6.15 11.49
N GLN A 59 2.48 -4.92 11.98
CA GLN A 59 2.14 -4.57 13.37
C GLN A 59 1.43 -3.22 13.36
N GLU A 60 0.25 -3.15 13.97
CA GLU A 60 -0.52 -1.90 14.16
C GLU A 60 -0.75 -1.10 12.86
N GLY A 61 -0.83 -1.77 11.72
CA GLY A 61 -1.03 -1.13 10.41
C GLY A 61 0.26 -0.65 9.75
N GLU A 62 1.42 -0.83 10.39
CA GLU A 62 2.74 -0.64 9.82
C GLU A 62 3.26 -1.95 9.24
N VAL A 63 4.01 -1.84 8.15
CA VAL A 63 4.65 -2.98 7.50
C VAL A 63 6.15 -2.73 7.49
N TRP A 64 6.92 -3.64 8.09
CA TRP A 64 8.37 -3.61 8.06
C TRP A 64 8.85 -4.68 7.09
N VAL A 65 9.67 -4.29 6.11
CA VAL A 65 10.23 -5.19 5.11
C VAL A 65 11.74 -5.23 5.31
N SER A 66 12.26 -6.38 5.71
CA SER A 66 13.68 -6.57 5.97
C SER A 66 14.35 -7.21 4.75
N GLY A 67 15.42 -6.58 4.25
CA GLY A 67 16.36 -7.22 3.33
C GLY A 67 17.69 -7.53 4.01
N ALA A 68 18.70 -7.85 3.21
CA ALA A 68 20.01 -8.28 3.73
C ALA A 68 20.73 -7.20 4.57
N GLU A 69 20.61 -5.93 4.21
CA GLU A 69 21.39 -4.84 4.83
C GLU A 69 20.54 -3.76 5.51
N LYS A 70 19.25 -3.69 5.18
CA LYS A 70 18.36 -2.64 5.68
C LYS A 70 16.94 -3.16 5.85
N THR A 71 16.22 -2.51 6.76
CA THR A 71 14.78 -2.70 6.94
C THR A 71 14.07 -1.42 6.54
N VAL A 72 13.05 -1.57 5.70
CA VAL A 72 12.21 -0.47 5.23
C VAL A 72 10.90 -0.49 5.98
N LYS A 73 10.56 0.64 6.58
CA LYS A 73 9.26 0.86 7.22
C LYS A 73 8.28 1.43 6.20
N ILE A 74 7.10 0.84 6.11
CA ILE A 74 6.01 1.29 5.26
C ILE A 74 4.84 1.60 6.18
N CYS A 75 4.36 2.84 6.15
CA CYS A 75 3.13 3.28 6.81
C CYS A 75 2.08 3.58 5.73
N PRO A 76 1.26 2.60 5.31
CA PRO A 76 0.21 2.82 4.32
C PRO A 76 -0.82 3.82 4.84
N ILE A 77 -1.19 4.80 4.01
CA ILE A 77 -2.27 5.73 4.29
C ILE A 77 -3.56 5.14 3.76
N ARG A 78 -4.53 4.90 4.63
CA ARG A 78 -5.82 4.34 4.22
C ARG A 78 -6.70 5.45 3.65
N TRP A 79 -7.09 5.32 2.39
CA TRP A 79 -7.91 6.31 1.67
C TRP A 79 -9.39 5.92 1.61
N LYS A 80 -9.68 4.61 1.57
CA LYS A 80 -11.01 4.05 1.75
C LYS A 80 -10.89 2.72 2.47
N GLU A 81 -11.75 2.49 3.44
CA GLU A 81 -11.90 1.19 4.07
C GLU A 81 -13.15 0.50 3.52
N GLN A 82 -13.12 -0.83 3.49
CA GLN A 82 -14.30 -1.61 3.24
C GLN A 82 -15.29 -1.39 4.38
N GLU A 83 -16.54 -1.09 4.02
CA GLU A 83 -17.66 -1.05 4.95
C GLU A 83 -18.32 -2.43 4.90
N GLY A 84 -18.37 -3.10 6.05
CA GLY A 84 -18.96 -4.43 6.22
C GLY A 84 -20.46 -4.46 6.03
#